data_AF-A0A973CNX2-F1
#
_entry.id   AF-A0A973CNX2-F1
#
_cell.length_a   1.000
_cell.length_b   1.000
_cell.length_c   1.000
_cell.angle_alpha   90.00
_cell.angle_beta   90.00
_cell.angle_gamma   90.00
#
_symmetry.space_group_name_H-M   'P 1'
#
loop_
_entity.id
_entity.type
_entity.pdbx_description
1 polymer ?
#
loop_
_entity_poly.entity_id
_entity_poly.type
_entity_poly.pdbx_seq_one_letter_code
_entity_poly.pdbx_strand_id
1 'polypeptide(L)'
;YQLREFKGIDISYGKEGGGYLVISSYGNSSFGVIDKKTYKFIGKFKIKGARRSLGLAITNRNLGPQYKQGVFACHTLIKGKGNILISRWGQILNLILPESVTPGSP
;
A
#
# COMPACT_ATOMS: atom_id res chain seq x y z
N TYR A 1 22.64 11.46 -3.21
CA TYR A 1 21.19 11.61 -3.43
C TYR A 1 20.66 10.39 -4.18
N GLN A 2 19.85 9.53 -3.55
CA GLN A 2 19.13 8.49 -4.31
C GLN A 2 17.87 9.14 -4.92
N LEU A 3 17.76 9.07 -6.25
CA LEU A 3 16.56 9.49 -6.97
C LEU A 3 15.35 8.71 -6.41
N ARG A 4 14.32 9.44 -5.97
CA ARG A 4 13.03 8.87 -5.56
C ARG A 4 12.24 8.52 -6.82
N GLU A 5 12.64 7.45 -7.48
CA GLU A 5 11.94 6.96 -8.66
C GLU A 5 10.62 6.31 -8.22
N PHE A 6 9.50 6.85 -8.69
CA PHE A 6 8.20 6.22 -8.56
C PHE A 6 8.02 5.18 -9.67
N LYS A 7 7.57 3.98 -9.34
CA LYS A 7 7.59 2.83 -10.28
C LYS A 7 6.26 2.12 -10.44
N GLY A 8 5.48 2.01 -9.38
CA GLY A 8 4.21 1.31 -9.37
C GLY A 8 3.15 2.15 -8.68
N ILE A 9 1.93 2.03 -9.17
CA ILE A 9 0.74 2.66 -8.60
C ILE A 9 -0.39 1.64 -8.66
N ASP A 10 -1.21 1.62 -7.61
CA ASP A 10 -2.49 0.90 -7.61
C ASP A 10 -3.51 1.62 -6.72
N ILE A 11 -4.76 1.21 -6.83
CA ILE A 11 -5.90 1.81 -6.15
C ILE A 11 -6.54 0.78 -5.21
N SER A 12 -6.65 1.14 -3.93
CA SER A 12 -7.60 0.48 -3.03
C SER A 12 -8.95 1.21 -3.13
N TYR A 13 -9.97 0.56 -3.65
CA TYR A 13 -11.30 1.17 -3.82
C TYR A 13 -12.11 1.13 -2.53
N GLY A 14 -12.66 2.27 -2.10
CA GLY A 14 -13.61 2.38 -0.99
C GLY A 14 -15.05 2.55 -1.47
N LYS A 15 -15.99 2.61 -0.51
CA LYS A 15 -17.40 2.96 -0.77
C LYS A 15 -17.50 4.39 -1.31
N GLU A 16 -18.56 4.66 -2.07
CA GLU A 16 -18.92 6.00 -2.57
C GLU A 16 -17.77 6.73 -3.30
N GLY A 17 -16.98 5.98 -4.07
CA GLY A 17 -15.86 6.53 -4.83
C GLY A 17 -14.64 6.93 -3.99
N GLY A 18 -14.66 6.69 -2.68
CA GLY A 18 -13.51 6.84 -1.79
C GLY A 18 -12.41 5.79 -2.06
N GLY A 19 -11.39 5.80 -1.21
CA GLY A 19 -10.28 4.86 -1.27
C GLY A 19 -8.93 5.55 -1.31
N TYR A 20 -7.91 4.80 -1.74
CA TYR A 20 -6.52 5.22 -1.64
C TYR A 20 -5.77 4.95 -2.94
N LEU A 21 -5.03 5.96 -3.41
CA LEU A 21 -3.99 5.83 -4.40
C LEU A 21 -2.68 5.50 -3.67
N VAL A 22 -2.03 4.41 -4.02
CA VAL A 22 -0.78 3.98 -3.39
C VAL A 22 0.33 3.93 -4.41
N ILE A 23 1.46 4.58 -4.12
CA ILE A 23 2.59 4.73 -5.04
C ILE A 23 3.86 4.16 -4.41
N SER A 24 4.58 3.30 -5.12
CA SER A 24 5.89 2.80 -4.69
C SER A 24 7.00 3.80 -5.00
N SER A 25 7.94 3.96 -4.06
CA SER A 25 9.20 4.67 -4.27
C SER A 25 10.35 3.67 -4.22
N TYR A 26 10.98 3.42 -5.37
CA TYR A 26 12.02 2.42 -5.55
C TYR A 26 13.25 2.70 -4.67
N GLY A 27 13.78 3.92 -4.73
CA GLY A 27 14.98 4.30 -3.99
C GLY A 27 14.82 4.18 -2.47
N ASN A 28 13.67 4.61 -1.93
CA ASN A 28 13.44 4.62 -0.47
C ASN A 28 12.74 3.35 0.06
N SER A 29 12.30 2.45 -0.83
CA SER A 29 11.52 1.25 -0.48
C SER A 29 10.32 1.59 0.43
N SER A 30 9.62 2.67 0.08
CA SER A 30 8.45 3.19 0.81
C SER A 30 7.27 3.32 -0.11
N PHE A 31 6.07 3.32 0.46
CA PHE A 31 4.81 3.43 -0.26
C PHE A 31 4.07 4.66 0.25
N GLY A 32 3.80 5.61 -0.65
CA GLY A 32 3.01 6.80 -0.35
C GLY A 32 1.53 6.49 -0.52
N VAL A 33 0.70 7.06 0.35
CA VAL A 33 -0.76 6.89 0.36
C VAL A 33 -1.41 8.25 0.19
N ILE A 34 -2.29 8.34 -0.80
CA ILE A 34 -3.01 9.54 -1.18
C ILE A 34 -4.50 9.21 -1.13
N ASP A 35 -5.29 10.10 -0.54
CA ASP A 35 -6.74 9.98 -0.55
C ASP A 35 -7.26 10.08 -1.99
N LYS A 36 -8.01 9.08 -2.47
CA LYS A 36 -8.45 9.03 -3.87
C LYS A 36 -9.44 10.15 -4.22
N LYS A 37 -10.20 10.65 -3.25
CA LYS A 37 -11.27 11.63 -3.49
C LYS A 37 -10.74 13.05 -3.54
N THR A 38 -9.85 13.39 -2.61
CA THR A 38 -9.30 14.74 -2.42
C THR A 38 -7.89 14.90 -2.99
N TYR A 39 -7.24 13.81 -3.38
CA TYR A 39 -5.84 13.76 -3.83
C TYR A 39 -4.84 14.30 -2.80
N LYS A 40 -5.24 14.40 -1.53
CA LYS A 40 -4.35 14.82 -0.44
C LYS A 40 -3.46 13.66 -0.02
N PHE A 41 -2.18 13.95 0.20
CA PHE A 41 -1.25 13.00 0.78
C PHE A 41 -1.64 12.70 2.24
N ILE A 42 -1.85 11.42 2.54
CA ILE A 42 -2.24 10.96 3.87
C ILE A 42 -0.99 10.61 4.68
N GLY A 43 -0.08 9.88 4.07
CA GLY A 43 1.07 9.34 4.78
C GLY A 43 1.87 8.36 3.94
N LYS A 44 2.84 7.71 4.57
CA LYS A 44 3.67 6.70 3.93
C LYS A 44 3.95 5.56 4.89
N PHE A 45 4.16 4.37 4.35
CA PHE A 45 4.59 3.20 5.11
C PHE A 45 5.76 2.49 4.44
N LYS A 46 6.37 1.57 5.18
CA LYS A 46 7.39 0.63 4.67
C LYS A 46 6.96 -0.79 5.04
N ILE A 47 7.24 -1.74 4.15
CA ILE A 47 7.09 -3.16 4.45
C ILE A 47 8.43 -3.70 4.94
N LYS A 48 8.41 -4.39 6.08
CA LYS A 48 9.63 -5.01 6.64
C LYS A 48 10.21 -6.00 5.63
N GLY A 49 11.49 -5.83 5.31
CA GLY A 49 12.20 -6.66 4.33
C GLY A 49 12.02 -6.23 2.87
N ALA A 50 11.15 -5.25 2.57
CA ALA A 50 11.05 -4.70 1.22
C ALA A 50 12.30 -3.87 0.88
N ARG A 51 12.81 -4.08 -0.33
CA ARG A 51 13.96 -3.36 -0.89
C ARG A 51 13.71 -3.12 -2.37
N ARG A 52 13.98 -1.91 -2.84
CA ARG A 52 13.95 -1.58 -4.28
C ARG A 52 12.64 -2.00 -4.95
N SER A 53 11.52 -1.63 -4.32
CA SER A 53 10.18 -2.03 -4.77
C SER A 53 9.78 -1.33 -6.06
N LEU A 54 9.26 -2.11 -7.01
CA LEU A 54 8.85 -1.65 -8.33
C LEU A 54 7.32 -1.62 -8.39
N GLY A 55 6.70 -2.73 -8.78
CA GLY A 55 5.25 -2.88 -8.80
C GLY A 55 4.65 -3.14 -7.41
N LEU A 56 3.37 -2.83 -7.30
CA LEU A 56 2.52 -3.16 -6.16
C LEU A 56 1.13 -3.57 -6.67
N ALA A 57 0.40 -4.32 -5.86
CA ALA A 57 -0.99 -4.66 -6.11
C ALA A 57 -1.77 -4.62 -4.80
N ILE A 58 -3.01 -4.14 -4.84
CA ILE A 58 -3.87 -3.99 -3.69
C ILE A 58 -5.24 -4.56 -3.98
N THR A 59 -5.76 -5.32 -3.04
CA THR A 59 -7.18 -5.64 -2.97
C THR A 59 -7.67 -5.40 -1.56
N ASN A 60 -8.83 -4.78 -1.42
CA ASN A 60 -9.53 -4.62 -0.15
C ASN A 60 -10.65 -5.65 0.03
N ARG A 61 -10.76 -6.62 -0.88
CA ARG A 61 -11.74 -7.71 -0.77
C ARG A 61 -11.35 -8.67 0.34
N ASN A 62 -12.35 -9.26 0.99
CA ASN A 62 -12.15 -10.33 1.94
C ASN A 62 -11.61 -11.57 1.21
N LEU A 63 -10.39 -12.00 1.55
CA LEU A 63 -9.73 -13.21 1.02
C LEU A 63 -9.63 -14.32 2.07
N GLY A 64 -10.54 -14.33 3.04
CA GLY A 64 -10.61 -15.33 4.11
C GLY A 64 -10.09 -14.83 5.47
N PRO A 65 -10.07 -15.71 6.49
CA PRO A 65 -9.86 -15.32 7.89
C PRO A 65 -8.56 -14.53 8.15
N GLN A 66 -7.51 -14.80 7.40
CA GLN A 66 -6.21 -14.13 7.52
C GLN A 66 -6.17 -12.76 6.83
N TYR A 67 -7.02 -12.52 5.83
CA TYR A 67 -7.01 -11.37 4.94
C TYR A 67 -8.42 -10.80 4.76
N LYS A 68 -9.16 -10.65 5.88
CA LYS A 68 -10.56 -10.18 5.88
C LYS A 68 -10.73 -8.79 5.28
N GLN A 69 -9.70 -7.95 5.41
CA GLN A 69 -9.64 -6.58 4.88
C GLN A 69 -8.65 -6.48 3.71
N GLY A 70 -8.41 -7.61 3.03
CA GLY A 70 -7.60 -7.68 1.83
C GLY A 70 -6.08 -7.69 2.05
N VAL A 71 -5.39 -7.51 0.93
CA VAL A 71 -3.95 -7.75 0.75
C VAL A 71 -3.30 -6.56 0.06
N PHE A 72 -2.15 -6.17 0.59
CA PHE A 72 -1.15 -5.39 -0.12
C PHE A 72 -0.01 -6.32 -0.53
N ALA A 73 0.34 -6.31 -1.80
CA ALA A 73 1.49 -7.02 -2.34
C ALA A 73 2.47 -6.04 -2.97
N CYS A 74 3.78 -6.27 -2.79
CA CYS A 74 4.80 -5.49 -3.46
C CYS A 74 5.96 -6.33 -3.95
N HIS A 75 6.52 -5.94 -5.09
CA HIS A 75 7.81 -6.41 -5.55
C HIS A 75 8.93 -6.00 -4.58
N THR A 76 9.93 -6.86 -4.43
CA THR A 76 11.17 -6.58 -3.68
C THR A 76 12.35 -7.30 -4.32
N LEU A 77 13.54 -6.71 -4.21
CA LEU A 77 14.81 -7.36 -4.54
C LEU A 77 15.46 -7.90 -3.28
N ILE A 78 15.44 -9.22 -3.10
CA ILE A 78 16.13 -9.92 -2.01
C ILE A 78 17.32 -10.65 -2.61
N LYS A 79 18.54 -10.27 -2.19
CA LYS A 79 19.80 -10.80 -2.73
C LYS A 79 19.86 -10.75 -4.28
N GLY A 80 19.37 -9.66 -4.86
CA GLY A 80 19.34 -9.45 -6.31
C GLY A 80 18.24 -10.20 -7.07
N LYS A 81 17.42 -11.02 -6.39
CA LYS A 81 16.31 -11.76 -7.01
C LYS A 81 14.96 -11.09 -6.72
N GLY A 82 14.13 -10.97 -7.75
CA GLY A 82 12.75 -10.48 -7.63
C GLY A 82 11.90 -11.44 -6.80
N ASN A 83 11.20 -10.91 -5.81
CA ASN A 83 10.26 -11.63 -4.95
C ASN A 83 9.03 -10.74 -4.69
N ILE A 84 7.97 -11.34 -4.13
CA ILE A 84 6.78 -10.63 -3.67
C ILE A 84 6.66 -10.75 -2.15
N LEU A 85 6.41 -9.63 -1.48
CA LEU A 85 5.99 -9.60 -0.09
C LEU A 85 4.50 -9.30 -0.04
N ILE A 86 3.80 -9.99 0.88
CA ILE A 86 2.37 -9.86 1.10
C ILE A 86 2.14 -9.36 2.53
N SER A 87 1.21 -8.42 2.70
CA SER A 87 0.84 -7.85 4.00
C SER A 87 -0.66 -7.62 4.07
N ARG A 88 -1.21 -7.62 5.29
CA ARG A 88 -2.64 -7.39 5.51
C ARG A 88 -2.96 -5.91 5.27
N TRP A 89 -3.78 -5.62 4.28
CA TRP A 89 -4.03 -4.23 3.87
C TRP A 89 -4.73 -3.41 4.95
N GLY A 90 -5.77 -3.96 5.57
CA GLY A 90 -6.44 -3.28 6.69
C GLY A 90 -5.53 -2.94 7.88
N GLN A 91 -4.55 -3.79 8.19
CA GLN A 91 -3.57 -3.48 9.24
C GLN A 91 -2.66 -2.32 8.86
N ILE A 92 -2.28 -2.20 7.58
CA ILE A 92 -1.48 -1.07 7.09
C ILE A 92 -2.28 0.22 7.24
N LEU A 93 -3.55 0.22 6.83
CA LEU A 93 -4.43 1.38 6.96
C LEU A 93 -4.58 1.84 8.41
N ASN A 94 -4.78 0.93 9.36
CA ASN A 94 -4.90 1.26 10.78
C ASN A 94 -3.63 1.90 11.37
N LEU A 95 -2.46 1.68 10.77
CA LEU A 95 -1.20 2.28 11.22
C LEU A 95 -0.93 3.67 10.65
N ILE A 96 -1.60 4.04 9.56
CA ILE A 96 -1.32 5.29 8.82
C ILE A 96 -2.49 6.27 8.83
N LEU A 97 -3.70 5.81 9.13
CA LEU A 97 -4.88 6.66 9.24
C LEU A 97 -5.01 7.13 10.71
N PRO A 98 -5.35 8.41 10.94
CA PRO A 98 -5.75 8.86 12.26
C PRO A 98 -7.05 8.15 12.68
N GLU A 99 -7.24 7.93 13.99
CA GLU A 99 -8.36 7.15 14.57
C GLU A 99 -9.76 7.60 14.14
N SER A 100 -9.90 8.83 13.62
CA SER A 100 -11.16 9.40 13.12
C SER A 100 -11.57 8.94 11.72
N VAL A 101 -10.73 8.19 10.99
CA VAL A 101 -11.12 7.59 9.71
C VAL A 101 -11.62 6.17 9.99
N THR A 102 -12.90 6.03 10.31
CA THR A 102 -13.57 4.73 10.28
C THR A 102 -13.41 4.12 8.89
N PRO A 103 -12.70 2.99 8.72
CA PRO A 103 -12.74 2.27 7.47
C PRO A 103 -14.18 1.78 7.34
N GLY A 104 -14.91 2.32 6.38
CA GLY A 104 -16.21 1.79 6.00
C GLY A 104 -16.07 0.30 5.78
N SER A 105 -16.65 -0.46 6.70
CA SER A 105 -16.76 -1.92 6.68
C SER A 105 -17.06 -2.41 5.27
N PRO A 106 -16.57 -3.59 4.87
CA PRO A 106 -16.82 -4.16 3.54
C PRO A 106 -18.28 -4.02 3.07
#